data_AF-A0A7G5LS96-F1
#
_entry.id   AF-A0A7G5LS96-F1
#
_cell.length_a   1.000
_cell.length_b   1.000
_cell.length_c   1.000
_cell.angle_alpha   90.00
_cell.angle_beta   90.00
_cell.angle_gamma   90.00
#
_symmetry.space_group_name_H-M   'P 1'
#
loop_
_entity.id
_entity.type
_entity.pdbx_description
1 polymer ?
#
loop_
_entity_poly.entity_id
_entity_poly.type
_entity_poly.pdbx_seq_one_letter_code
_entity_poly.pdbx_strand_id
1 'polypeptide(L)'
;MTDTRSVLKTVYSVADFLDWQRSGTLDLRPYFQRNSVWTESAKSYFIDTLVKGFPVPLLLLQSQTDAKTFKSIRRVVDGQQRLRTVLAYVDRTCLIDYEERDGFVLMGTHNRELAGRAFSDLPHGLQQRILDTEFSVHVLGNGYRREQILEVFARMNSTGRSLNRQELRNAAYHGELKQLVYELSYENLENWTNWGAFTVNQIAEMKDVEFTSELVFYVLTGLRGKSNSALDSLYRDHDLAFPERDEVASRVRATLKKLQEMLAPGGDSIKYPKFGKQGWLYVLFAIVHDSKFGDPIDPESQRQIDKGFNLNRLELGGRHAGLAGRLPEEVLKATRGAATDVGSRRARLLYLVNGT
;
A
#
# COMPACT_ATOMS: atom_id res chain seq x y z
N MET A 1 -12.13 1.80 -27.60
CA MET A 1 -11.87 3.13 -26.98
C MET A 1 -10.40 3.43 -27.16
N THR A 2 -10.08 4.54 -27.82
CA THR A 2 -8.71 4.93 -28.17
C THR A 2 -7.92 5.15 -26.89
N ASP A 3 -6.87 4.38 -26.74
CA ASP A 3 -5.99 4.40 -25.59
C ASP A 3 -5.28 5.76 -25.48
N THR A 4 -5.85 6.67 -24.68
CA THR A 4 -5.38 8.06 -24.55
C THR A 4 -4.34 8.14 -23.42
N ARG A 5 -3.39 7.21 -23.39
CA ARG A 5 -2.26 7.19 -22.45
C ARG A 5 -1.17 8.12 -22.96
N SER A 6 -1.26 9.40 -22.63
CA SER A 6 -0.19 10.37 -22.90
C SER A 6 0.61 10.67 -21.64
N VAL A 7 1.93 10.59 -21.74
CA VAL A 7 2.87 11.13 -20.75
C VAL A 7 3.39 12.45 -21.29
N LEU A 8 3.06 13.56 -20.63
CA LEU A 8 3.63 14.85 -20.95
C LEU A 8 5.02 14.95 -20.32
N LYS A 9 6.03 15.30 -21.11
CA LYS A 9 7.39 15.58 -20.63
C LYS A 9 7.56 17.10 -20.60
N THR A 10 7.91 17.63 -19.45
CA THR A 10 8.00 19.07 -19.21
C THR A 10 9.03 19.37 -18.13
N VAL A 11 9.29 20.64 -17.88
CA VAL A 11 10.04 21.13 -16.72
C VAL A 11 9.14 22.01 -15.86
N TYR A 12 9.41 22.03 -14.56
CA TYR A 12 8.78 22.96 -13.61
C TYR A 12 9.82 23.41 -12.58
N SER A 13 9.79 24.70 -12.23
CA SER A 13 10.67 25.32 -11.22
C SER A 13 10.20 25.03 -9.80
N VAL A 14 11.07 25.25 -8.80
CA VAL A 14 10.66 25.25 -7.38
C VAL A 14 9.54 26.27 -7.13
N ALA A 15 9.60 27.44 -7.78
CA ALA A 15 8.56 28.46 -7.67
C ALA A 15 7.19 27.94 -8.14
N ASP A 16 7.13 27.20 -9.25
CA ASP A 16 5.86 26.60 -9.73
C ASP A 16 5.25 25.65 -8.68
N PHE A 17 6.09 24.78 -8.09
CA PHE A 17 5.64 23.86 -7.04
C PHE A 17 5.19 24.58 -5.78
N LEU A 18 5.86 25.68 -5.41
CA LEU A 18 5.50 26.50 -4.26
C LEU A 18 4.11 27.14 -4.46
N ASP A 19 3.85 27.67 -5.65
CA ASP A 19 2.55 28.26 -5.99
C ASP A 19 1.42 27.21 -6.01
N TRP A 20 1.68 26.01 -6.53
CA TRP A 20 0.71 24.92 -6.48
C TRP A 20 0.45 24.43 -5.06
N GLN A 21 1.48 24.39 -4.22
CA GLN A 21 1.35 24.01 -2.82
C GLN A 21 0.50 25.05 -2.06
N ARG A 22 0.78 26.35 -2.24
CA ARG A 22 0.02 27.44 -1.61
C ARG A 22 -1.43 27.51 -2.08
N SER A 23 -1.68 27.23 -3.35
CA SER A 23 -3.05 27.18 -3.91
C SER A 23 -3.82 25.89 -3.58
N GLY A 24 -3.19 24.93 -2.90
CA GLY A 24 -3.79 23.63 -2.59
C GLY A 24 -4.04 22.74 -3.82
N THR A 25 -3.28 22.97 -4.91
CA THR A 25 -3.37 22.19 -6.16
C THR A 25 -2.23 21.19 -6.34
N LEU A 26 -1.26 21.17 -5.41
CA LEU A 26 -0.24 20.13 -5.28
C LEU A 26 -0.60 19.18 -4.14
N ASP A 27 -0.73 17.90 -4.44
CA ASP A 27 -0.88 16.84 -3.45
C ASP A 27 0.47 16.14 -3.27
N LEU A 28 1.16 16.56 -2.20
CA LEU A 28 2.41 15.96 -1.72
C LEU A 28 2.17 14.69 -0.90
N ARG A 29 0.94 14.19 -0.74
CA ARG A 29 0.65 12.98 0.04
C ARG A 29 -0.17 12.01 -0.80
N PRO A 30 0.44 11.39 -1.82
CA PRO A 30 -0.21 10.28 -2.47
C PRO A 30 -0.66 9.26 -1.41
N TYR A 31 -1.89 8.77 -1.53
CA TYR A 31 -2.50 7.71 -0.70
C TYR A 31 -1.64 6.43 -0.59
N PHE A 32 -0.61 6.33 -1.42
CA PHE A 32 0.25 5.18 -1.62
C PHE A 32 1.69 5.38 -1.13
N GLN A 33 2.00 6.45 -0.40
CA GLN A 33 3.36 6.63 0.13
C GLN A 33 3.36 6.56 1.66
N ARG A 34 4.41 5.93 2.22
CA ARG A 34 4.65 5.89 3.66
C ARG A 34 5.15 7.25 4.15
N ASN A 35 4.93 7.53 5.44
CA ASN A 35 5.46 8.71 6.13
C ASN A 35 6.93 8.99 5.77
N SER A 36 7.25 10.27 5.63
CA SER A 36 8.55 10.82 5.21
C SER A 36 9.75 10.19 5.94
N VAL A 37 10.74 9.67 5.19
CA VAL A 37 11.87 8.86 5.70
C VAL A 37 13.23 9.57 5.55
N TRP A 38 13.30 10.75 4.93
CA TRP A 38 14.58 11.45 4.80
C TRP A 38 15.08 11.99 6.15
N THR A 39 16.32 11.63 6.49
CA THR A 39 17.04 12.18 7.63
C THR A 39 17.43 13.63 7.35
N GLU A 40 17.72 14.40 8.40
CA GLU A 40 18.24 15.78 8.26
C GLU A 40 19.47 15.85 7.35
N SER A 41 20.37 14.87 7.46
CA SER A 41 21.55 14.76 6.58
C SER A 41 21.17 14.61 5.11
N ALA A 42 20.22 13.73 4.77
CA ALA A 42 19.76 13.57 3.39
C ALA A 42 19.11 14.86 2.84
N LYS A 43 18.32 15.55 3.68
CA LYS A 43 17.69 16.83 3.32
C LYS A 43 18.71 17.92 3.05
N SER A 44 19.67 18.06 3.96
CA SER A 44 20.78 19.01 3.86
C SER A 44 21.63 18.78 2.60
N TYR A 45 21.96 17.52 2.30
CA TYR A 45 22.69 17.16 1.08
C TYR A 45 21.91 17.50 -0.19
N PHE A 46 20.59 17.30 -0.18
CA PHE A 46 19.74 17.67 -1.30
C PHE A 46 19.70 19.19 -1.52
N ILE A 47 19.57 20.02 -0.49
CA ILE A 47 19.62 21.48 -0.66
C ILE A 47 20.99 21.94 -1.17
N ASP A 48 22.08 21.37 -0.67
CA ASP A 48 23.43 21.66 -1.17
C ASP A 48 23.57 21.31 -2.67
N THR A 49 22.92 20.24 -3.13
CA THR A 49 22.84 19.87 -4.56
C THR A 49 22.19 20.99 -5.39
N LEU A 50 21.09 21.59 -4.90
CA LEU A 50 20.41 22.71 -5.58
C LEU A 50 21.27 23.98 -5.57
N VAL A 51 21.89 24.30 -4.44
CA VAL A 51 22.81 25.45 -4.30
C VAL A 51 23.96 25.35 -5.31
N LYS A 52 24.52 24.15 -5.50
CA LYS A 52 25.61 23.89 -6.45
C LYS A 52 25.14 23.81 -7.91
N GLY A 53 23.83 23.78 -8.17
CA GLY A 53 23.26 23.67 -9.51
C GLY A 53 23.49 22.29 -10.14
N PHE A 54 23.59 21.23 -9.33
CA PHE A 54 23.74 19.88 -9.84
C PHE A 54 22.40 19.32 -10.35
N PRO A 55 22.44 18.41 -11.34
CA PRO A 55 21.22 17.83 -11.91
C PRO A 55 20.47 17.00 -10.85
N VAL A 56 19.14 17.12 -10.87
CA VAL A 56 18.25 16.43 -9.93
C VAL A 56 17.47 15.34 -10.67
N PRO A 57 17.26 14.16 -10.06
CA PRO A 57 16.45 13.11 -10.67
C PRO A 57 15.04 13.55 -11.01
N LEU A 58 14.48 12.99 -12.08
CA LEU A 58 13.16 13.31 -12.59
C LEU A 58 12.06 13.20 -11.53
N LEU A 59 11.01 13.99 -11.68
CA LEU A 59 9.78 13.90 -10.89
C LEU A 59 8.69 13.25 -11.73
N LEU A 60 7.82 12.47 -11.07
CA LEU A 60 6.65 11.87 -11.70
C LEU A 60 5.40 12.42 -11.02
N LEU A 61 4.50 13.02 -11.80
CA LEU A 61 3.23 13.56 -11.34
C LEU A 61 2.07 12.85 -12.02
N GLN A 62 0.94 12.76 -11.33
CA GLN A 62 -0.36 12.54 -11.94
C GLN A 62 -1.08 13.88 -11.98
N SER A 63 -1.58 14.30 -13.14
CA SER A 63 -2.49 15.44 -13.23
C SER A 63 -3.92 14.95 -13.44
N GLN A 64 -4.82 15.43 -12.59
CA GLN A 64 -6.26 15.27 -12.75
C GLN A 64 -6.95 16.61 -12.81
N THR A 65 -7.56 16.91 -13.95
CA THR A 65 -8.40 18.10 -14.10
C THR A 65 -9.84 17.75 -13.83
N ASP A 66 -10.43 18.41 -12.83
CA ASP A 66 -11.86 18.32 -12.57
C ASP A 66 -12.60 19.24 -13.55
N ALA A 67 -13.46 18.64 -14.38
CA ALA A 67 -14.19 19.35 -15.43
C ALA A 67 -15.26 20.34 -14.89
N LYS A 68 -15.68 20.22 -13.62
CA LYS A 68 -16.66 21.10 -12.99
C LYS A 68 -16.02 22.29 -12.32
N THR A 69 -14.89 22.07 -11.64
CA THR A 69 -14.18 23.13 -10.93
C THR A 69 -13.11 23.82 -11.78
N PHE A 70 -12.78 23.25 -12.94
CA PHE A 70 -11.66 23.63 -13.81
C PHE A 70 -10.30 23.64 -13.08
N LYS A 71 -10.23 23.04 -11.89
CA LYS A 71 -9.00 22.91 -11.12
C LYS A 71 -8.26 21.65 -11.53
N SER A 72 -6.96 21.81 -11.74
CA SER A 72 -6.05 20.69 -11.97
C SER A 72 -5.31 20.37 -10.68
N ILE A 73 -5.55 19.18 -10.12
CA ILE A 73 -4.81 18.67 -8.98
C ILE A 73 -3.63 17.86 -9.51
N ARG A 74 -2.43 18.19 -9.04
CA ARG A 74 -1.20 17.46 -9.36
C ARG A 74 -0.83 16.62 -8.16
N ARG A 75 -0.88 15.29 -8.29
CA ARG A 75 -0.42 14.38 -7.24
C ARG A 75 0.99 13.93 -7.54
N VAL A 76 1.87 14.04 -6.56
CA VAL A 76 3.24 13.56 -6.70
C VAL A 76 3.23 12.04 -6.63
N VAL A 77 3.72 11.38 -7.68
CA VAL A 77 3.87 9.92 -7.75
C VAL A 77 5.27 9.50 -7.32
N ASP A 78 6.30 10.22 -7.77
CA ASP A 78 7.68 10.08 -7.30
C ASP A 78 8.34 11.44 -7.06
N GLY A 79 9.29 11.48 -6.12
CA GLY A 79 10.05 12.67 -5.77
C GLY A 79 9.42 13.53 -4.68
N GLN A 80 8.44 12.98 -3.97
CA GLN A 80 7.78 13.60 -2.82
C GLN A 80 8.78 14.13 -1.77
N GLN A 81 9.79 13.34 -1.44
CA GLN A 81 10.80 13.71 -0.45
C GLN A 81 11.64 14.91 -0.91
N ARG A 82 11.99 14.96 -2.21
CA ARG A 82 12.70 16.08 -2.83
C ARG A 82 11.86 17.36 -2.75
N LEU A 83 10.61 17.29 -3.24
CA LEU A 83 9.70 18.43 -3.23
C LEU A 83 9.38 18.91 -1.81
N ARG A 84 9.01 18.01 -0.90
CA ARG A 84 8.74 18.39 0.50
C ARG A 84 9.96 19.03 1.16
N THR A 85 11.16 18.52 0.89
CA THR A 85 12.41 19.08 1.45
C THR A 85 12.68 20.50 0.97
N VAL A 86 12.61 20.75 -0.36
CA VAL A 86 12.88 22.09 -0.88
C VAL A 86 11.79 23.08 -0.47
N LEU A 87 10.52 22.66 -0.48
CA LEU A 87 9.40 23.51 -0.04
C LEU A 87 9.49 23.83 1.46
N ALA A 88 9.81 22.85 2.31
CA ALA A 88 10.03 23.09 3.74
C ALA A 88 11.23 24.01 4.01
N TYR A 89 12.28 23.92 3.19
CA TYR A 89 13.46 24.77 3.32
C TYR A 89 13.16 26.22 2.95
N VAL A 90 12.43 26.42 1.84
CA VAL A 90 12.06 27.74 1.31
C VAL A 90 11.00 28.43 2.17
N ASP A 91 9.90 27.74 2.48
CA ASP A 91 8.78 28.29 3.23
C ASP A 91 8.05 27.18 4.00
N ARG A 92 8.34 27.08 5.30
CA ARG A 92 7.71 26.09 6.19
C ARG A 92 6.20 26.25 6.27
N THR A 93 5.67 27.45 6.05
CA THR A 93 4.23 27.75 6.19
C THR A 93 3.39 27.24 5.01
N CYS A 94 4.02 26.92 3.88
CA CYS A 94 3.30 26.36 2.72
C CYS A 94 2.89 24.89 2.91
N LEU A 95 3.52 24.18 3.85
CA LEU A 95 3.16 22.80 4.17
C LEU A 95 1.99 22.77 5.15
N ILE A 96 0.80 22.44 4.64
CA ILE A 96 -0.44 22.33 5.42
C ILE A 96 -0.28 21.36 6.60
N ASP A 97 0.56 20.34 6.44
CA ASP A 97 0.82 19.29 7.41
C ASP A 97 2.29 19.27 7.86
N TYR A 98 2.87 20.46 8.07
CA TYR A 98 4.23 20.58 8.58
C TYR A 98 4.40 19.81 9.90
N GLU A 99 5.46 18.99 9.98
CA GLU A 99 5.87 18.32 11.20
C GLU A 99 7.26 18.80 11.63
N GLU A 100 7.60 18.66 12.92
CA GLU A 100 8.91 19.07 13.45
C GLU A 100 10.08 18.46 12.65
N ARG A 101 9.93 17.21 12.21
CA ARG A 101 10.91 16.50 11.36
C ARG A 101 11.17 17.16 10.02
N ASP A 102 10.27 18.02 9.53
CA ASP A 102 10.44 18.75 8.26
C ASP A 102 11.38 19.95 8.40
N GLY A 103 11.58 20.45 9.61
CA GLY A 103 12.54 21.50 9.92
C GLY A 103 13.97 20.95 9.88
N PHE A 104 14.85 21.66 9.20
CA PHE A 104 16.28 21.40 9.20
C PHE A 104 17.05 22.67 8.82
N VAL A 105 18.37 22.61 8.97
CA VAL A 105 19.32 23.61 8.47
C VAL A 105 20.40 22.94 7.63
N LEU A 106 21.11 23.73 6.83
CA LEU A 106 22.27 23.23 6.10
C LEU A 106 23.36 22.76 7.07
N MET A 107 23.87 21.56 6.85
CA MET A 107 24.89 20.95 7.71
C MET A 107 26.27 21.33 7.19
N GLY A 108 27.17 21.70 8.10
CA GLY A 108 28.56 22.06 7.76
C GLY A 108 29.36 20.93 7.09
N THR A 109 28.91 19.67 7.25
CA THR A 109 29.48 18.50 6.56
C THR A 109 29.23 18.51 5.05
N HIS A 110 28.17 19.16 4.57
CA HIS A 110 27.85 19.27 3.13
C HIS A 110 28.24 20.63 2.57
N ASN A 111 28.02 21.68 3.37
CA ASN A 111 28.31 23.06 2.98
C ASN A 111 28.82 23.87 4.19
N ARG A 112 30.13 24.11 4.26
CA ARG A 112 30.77 24.83 5.37
C ARG A 112 30.37 26.31 5.43
N GLU A 113 30.19 26.94 4.27
CA GLU A 113 29.91 28.38 4.17
C GLU A 113 28.46 28.73 4.54
N LEU A 114 27.54 27.80 4.25
CA LEU A 114 26.11 27.97 4.48
C LEU A 114 25.61 27.19 5.72
N ALA A 115 26.53 26.63 6.50
CA ALA A 115 26.20 25.85 7.69
C ALA A 115 25.28 26.65 8.65
N GLY A 116 24.19 26.02 9.09
CA GLY A 116 23.22 26.61 10.01
C GLY A 116 22.27 27.65 9.40
N ARG A 117 22.45 28.04 8.13
CA ARG A 117 21.61 29.07 7.49
C ARG A 117 20.24 28.51 7.09
N ALA A 118 19.18 29.24 7.44
CA ALA A 118 17.87 29.08 6.83
C ALA A 118 17.85 29.72 5.43
N PHE A 119 16.81 29.43 4.64
CA PHE A 119 16.65 29.99 3.30
C PHE A 119 16.69 31.54 3.29
N SER A 120 16.04 32.17 4.28
CA SER A 120 16.03 33.63 4.46
C SER A 120 17.43 34.24 4.68
N ASP A 121 18.37 33.45 5.22
CA ASP A 121 19.71 33.90 5.58
C ASP A 121 20.73 33.67 4.46
N LEU A 122 20.30 33.09 3.34
CA LEU A 122 21.13 32.89 2.16
C LEU A 122 21.33 34.22 1.40
N PRO A 123 22.48 34.40 0.72
CA PRO A 123 22.63 35.47 -0.27
C PRO A 123 21.50 35.45 -1.30
N HIS A 124 21.00 36.62 -1.70
CA HIS A 124 19.87 36.75 -2.64
C HIS A 124 20.06 35.94 -3.94
N GLY A 125 21.28 35.92 -4.49
CA GLY A 125 21.59 35.13 -5.69
C GLY A 125 21.43 33.61 -5.50
N LEU A 126 21.66 33.10 -4.28
CA LEU A 126 21.42 31.69 -3.96
C LEU A 126 19.94 31.40 -3.69
N GLN A 127 19.22 32.33 -3.06
CA GLN A 127 17.77 32.22 -2.92
C GLN A 127 17.09 32.11 -4.29
N GLN A 128 17.44 33.02 -5.21
CA GLN A 128 16.92 33.03 -6.57
C GLN A 128 17.26 31.74 -7.32
N ARG A 129 18.51 31.26 -7.22
CA ARG A 129 18.93 29.99 -7.83
C ARG A 129 18.11 28.80 -7.36
N ILE A 130 17.82 28.71 -6.06
CA ILE A 130 16.99 27.62 -5.52
C ILE A 130 15.57 27.73 -6.09
N LEU A 131 14.97 28.92 -6.12
CA LEU A 131 13.63 29.13 -6.67
C LEU A 131 13.53 28.81 -8.16
N ASP A 132 14.57 29.15 -8.92
CA ASP A 132 14.68 28.90 -10.37
C ASP A 132 15.12 27.48 -10.70
N THR A 133 15.40 26.63 -9.70
CA THR A 133 15.84 25.26 -9.98
C THR A 133 14.72 24.47 -10.66
N GLU A 134 14.97 24.05 -11.90
CA GLU A 134 14.03 23.28 -12.71
C GLU A 134 14.16 21.78 -12.47
N PHE A 135 13.02 21.11 -12.32
CA PHE A 135 12.91 19.67 -12.30
C PHE A 135 12.38 19.16 -13.64
N SER A 136 13.06 18.17 -14.21
CA SER A 136 12.49 17.36 -15.29
C SER A 136 11.30 16.57 -14.77
N VAL A 137 10.13 16.74 -15.37
CA VAL A 137 8.86 16.19 -14.88
C VAL A 137 8.15 15.40 -15.98
N HIS A 138 7.75 14.18 -15.63
CA HIS A 138 6.78 13.41 -16.40
C HIS A 138 5.41 13.53 -15.76
N VAL A 139 4.41 13.95 -16.53
CA VAL A 139 3.02 14.09 -16.07
C VAL A 139 2.15 13.02 -16.72
N LEU A 140 1.63 12.13 -15.89
CA LEU A 140 0.62 11.13 -16.24
C LEU A 140 -0.75 11.82 -16.31
N GLY A 141 -1.37 11.81 -17.49
CA GLY A 141 -2.68 12.44 -17.72
C GLY A 141 -3.87 11.66 -17.14
N ASN A 142 -5.07 12.20 -17.34
CA ASN A 142 -6.34 11.66 -16.82
C ASN A 142 -6.62 10.19 -17.21
N GLY A 143 -6.04 9.70 -18.30
CA GLY A 143 -6.22 8.32 -18.76
C GLY A 143 -5.58 7.25 -17.87
N TYR A 144 -4.71 7.62 -16.94
CA TYR A 144 -4.06 6.69 -16.02
C TYR A 144 -4.95 6.39 -14.81
N ARG A 145 -5.37 5.13 -14.69
CA ARG A 145 -6.04 4.60 -13.49
C ARG A 145 -5.05 4.45 -12.34
N ARG A 146 -5.60 4.33 -11.13
CA ARG A 146 -4.87 4.21 -9.87
C ARG A 146 -3.87 3.04 -9.89
N GLU A 147 -4.31 1.87 -10.30
CA GLU A 147 -3.49 0.65 -10.41
C GLU A 147 -2.29 0.84 -11.37
N GLN A 148 -2.53 1.51 -12.50
CA GLN A 148 -1.48 1.78 -13.49
C GLN A 148 -0.43 2.74 -12.96
N ILE A 149 -0.83 3.70 -12.11
CA ILE A 149 0.11 4.62 -11.46
C ILE A 149 0.97 3.89 -10.45
N LEU A 150 0.38 2.98 -9.67
CA LEU A 150 1.12 2.13 -8.74
C LEU A 150 2.11 1.24 -9.49
N GLU A 151 1.69 0.67 -10.62
CA GLU A 151 2.56 -0.13 -11.49
C GLU A 151 3.75 0.69 -12.03
N VAL A 152 3.49 1.91 -12.55
CA VAL A 152 4.57 2.81 -13.01
C VAL A 152 5.53 3.12 -11.88
N PHE A 153 5.00 3.48 -10.70
CA PHE A 153 5.81 3.78 -9.51
C PHE A 153 6.70 2.59 -9.12
N ALA A 154 6.16 1.38 -9.07
CA ALA A 154 6.96 0.22 -8.69
C ALA A 154 7.97 -0.18 -9.75
N ARG A 155 7.61 -0.18 -11.03
CA ARG A 155 8.55 -0.45 -12.14
C ARG A 155 9.74 0.48 -12.09
N MET A 156 9.51 1.75 -11.78
CA MET A 156 10.58 2.75 -11.64
C MET A 156 11.49 2.46 -10.44
N ASN A 157 10.93 1.93 -9.35
CA ASN A 157 11.69 1.51 -8.17
C ASN A 157 12.28 0.09 -8.26
N SER A 158 11.88 -0.71 -9.26
CA SER A 158 12.24 -2.13 -9.39
C SER A 158 13.09 -2.45 -10.62
N THR A 159 13.46 -1.45 -11.44
CA THR A 159 14.30 -1.64 -12.63
C THR A 159 15.52 -2.52 -12.32
N GLY A 160 15.53 -3.73 -12.90
CA GLY A 160 16.54 -4.76 -12.68
C GLY A 160 16.04 -6.06 -12.03
N ARG A 161 14.77 -6.17 -11.60
CA ARG A 161 14.21 -7.41 -11.04
C ARG A 161 13.47 -8.27 -12.06
N SER A 162 13.65 -9.58 -11.94
CA SER A 162 12.79 -10.59 -12.56
C SER A 162 11.36 -10.51 -12.01
N LEU A 163 10.36 -10.75 -12.86
CA LEU A 163 8.96 -10.85 -12.44
C LEU A 163 8.80 -11.83 -11.27
N ASN A 164 8.02 -11.45 -10.27
CA ASN A 164 7.67 -12.34 -9.18
C ASN A 164 6.59 -13.36 -9.61
N ARG A 165 6.36 -14.39 -8.80
CA ARG A 165 5.42 -15.49 -9.13
C ARG A 165 4.01 -15.00 -9.50
N GLN A 166 3.48 -14.01 -8.80
CA GLN A 166 2.16 -13.48 -9.10
C GLN A 166 2.14 -12.67 -10.41
N GLU A 167 3.20 -11.91 -10.69
CA GLU A 167 3.36 -11.22 -11.98
C GLU A 167 3.49 -12.21 -13.15
N LEU A 168 4.13 -13.36 -12.93
CA LEU A 168 4.16 -14.45 -13.90
C LEU A 168 2.77 -15.06 -14.12
N ARG A 169 1.97 -15.28 -13.07
CA ARG A 169 0.56 -15.72 -13.22
C ARG A 169 -0.27 -14.70 -13.99
N ASN A 170 -0.09 -13.41 -13.69
CA ASN A 170 -0.75 -12.35 -14.44
C ASN A 170 -0.40 -12.40 -15.94
N ALA A 171 0.85 -12.65 -16.28
CA ALA A 171 1.28 -12.74 -17.67
C ALA A 171 0.81 -14.02 -18.38
N ALA A 172 0.66 -15.13 -17.64
CA ALA A 172 0.33 -16.44 -18.20
C ALA A 172 -1.17 -16.69 -18.41
N TYR A 173 -2.03 -16.05 -17.62
CA TYR A 173 -3.47 -16.35 -17.57
C TYR A 173 -4.32 -15.11 -17.90
N HIS A 174 -5.51 -15.31 -18.44
CA HIS A 174 -6.42 -14.23 -18.87
C HIS A 174 -7.91 -14.50 -18.54
N GLY A 175 -8.16 -15.60 -17.84
CA GLY A 175 -9.44 -16.22 -17.59
C GLY A 175 -10.35 -15.65 -16.50
N GLU A 176 -11.46 -16.34 -16.27
CA GLU A 176 -12.53 -15.90 -15.35
C GLU A 176 -12.05 -15.78 -13.90
N LEU A 177 -11.27 -16.76 -13.41
CA LEU A 177 -10.71 -16.69 -12.06
C LEU A 177 -9.79 -15.48 -11.89
N LYS A 178 -8.89 -15.24 -12.85
CA LYS A 178 -8.00 -14.07 -12.80
C LYS A 178 -8.81 -12.79 -12.73
N GLN A 179 -9.82 -12.64 -13.58
CA GLN A 179 -10.67 -11.45 -13.58
C GLN A 179 -11.36 -11.25 -12.22
N LEU A 180 -11.91 -12.32 -11.64
CA LEU A 180 -12.54 -12.27 -10.32
C LEU A 180 -11.55 -11.86 -9.22
N VAL A 181 -10.37 -12.47 -9.17
CA VAL A 181 -9.35 -12.16 -8.14
C VAL A 181 -8.95 -10.69 -8.23
N TYR A 182 -8.79 -10.15 -9.44
CA TYR A 182 -8.44 -8.74 -9.62
C TYR A 182 -9.57 -7.82 -9.21
N GLU A 183 -10.81 -8.15 -9.57
CA GLU A 183 -12.01 -7.43 -9.17
C GLU A 183 -12.11 -7.35 -7.64
N LEU A 184 -12.02 -8.49 -6.94
CA LEU A 184 -12.08 -8.56 -5.48
C LEU A 184 -10.90 -7.83 -4.81
N SER A 185 -9.69 -7.96 -5.36
CA SER A 185 -8.51 -7.29 -4.83
C SER A 185 -8.62 -5.77 -4.99
N TYR A 186 -9.14 -5.31 -6.14
CA TYR A 186 -9.34 -3.91 -6.45
C TYR A 186 -10.44 -3.26 -5.59
N GLU A 187 -11.58 -3.92 -5.43
CA GLU A 187 -12.67 -3.49 -4.56
C GLU A 187 -12.21 -3.22 -3.13
N ASN A 188 -11.16 -3.91 -2.68
CA ASN A 188 -10.63 -3.84 -1.31
C ASN A 188 -9.30 -3.08 -1.20
N LEU A 189 -8.85 -2.38 -2.25
CA LEU A 189 -7.55 -1.69 -2.26
C LEU A 189 -7.38 -0.71 -1.10
N GLU A 190 -8.43 0.04 -0.77
CA GLU A 190 -8.43 0.96 0.36
C GLU A 190 -8.37 0.21 1.70
N ASN A 191 -9.15 -0.87 1.84
CA ASN A 191 -9.15 -1.73 3.02
C ASN A 191 -7.75 -2.32 3.29
N TRP A 192 -7.10 -2.88 2.27
CA TRP A 192 -5.73 -3.41 2.34
C TRP A 192 -4.71 -2.41 2.85
N THR A 193 -4.84 -1.17 2.39
CA THR A 193 -3.95 -0.06 2.77
C THR A 193 -4.26 0.42 4.18
N ASN A 194 -5.53 0.65 4.49
CA ASN A 194 -6.00 1.16 5.78
C ASN A 194 -5.72 0.17 6.93
N TRP A 195 -5.87 -1.13 6.68
CA TRP A 195 -5.51 -2.16 7.66
C TRP A 195 -3.99 -2.31 7.81
N GLY A 196 -3.18 -1.75 6.91
CA GLY A 196 -1.72 -1.93 6.91
C GLY A 196 -1.28 -3.35 6.49
N ALA A 197 -2.12 -4.03 5.71
CA ALA A 197 -1.88 -5.39 5.21
C ALA A 197 -0.85 -5.44 4.10
N PHE A 198 -0.85 -4.41 3.26
CA PHE A 198 0.10 -4.28 2.17
C PHE A 198 0.68 -2.89 2.15
N THR A 199 1.97 -2.82 1.89
CA THR A 199 2.59 -1.58 1.43
C THR A 199 2.27 -1.37 -0.03
N VAL A 200 2.56 -0.18 -0.51
CA VAL A 200 2.34 0.16 -1.91
C VAL A 200 3.30 -0.56 -2.84
N ASN A 201 4.55 -0.73 -2.41
CA ASN A 201 5.48 -1.58 -3.14
C ASN A 201 4.93 -3.01 -3.22
N GLN A 202 4.32 -3.52 -2.15
CA GLN A 202 3.71 -4.85 -2.15
C GLN A 202 2.47 -4.93 -3.06
N ILE A 203 1.60 -3.92 -3.06
CA ILE A 203 0.43 -3.85 -3.97
C ILE A 203 0.89 -3.83 -5.42
N ALA A 204 1.90 -3.02 -5.72
CA ALA A 204 2.42 -2.92 -7.08
C ALA A 204 3.20 -4.16 -7.52
N GLU A 205 3.80 -4.90 -6.58
CA GLU A 205 4.31 -6.27 -6.76
C GLU A 205 3.18 -7.32 -6.75
N MET A 206 1.92 -6.91 -6.79
CA MET A 206 0.72 -7.76 -6.87
C MET A 206 0.54 -8.70 -5.68
N LYS A 207 1.09 -8.36 -4.51
CA LYS A 207 0.97 -9.21 -3.31
C LYS A 207 -0.44 -9.24 -2.75
N ASP A 208 -1.20 -8.18 -2.92
CA ASP A 208 -2.63 -8.12 -2.62
C ASP A 208 -3.45 -9.04 -3.53
N VAL A 209 -3.12 -9.09 -4.82
CA VAL A 209 -3.73 -10.01 -5.79
C VAL A 209 -3.37 -11.47 -5.46
N GLU A 210 -2.10 -11.74 -5.13
CA GLU A 210 -1.67 -13.07 -4.67
C GLU A 210 -2.43 -13.49 -3.41
N PHE A 211 -2.55 -12.60 -2.43
CA PHE A 211 -3.29 -12.87 -1.20
C PHE A 211 -4.79 -13.07 -1.44
N THR A 212 -5.40 -12.29 -2.33
CA THR A 212 -6.80 -12.46 -2.72
C THR A 212 -7.02 -13.82 -3.39
N SER A 213 -6.04 -14.28 -4.17
CA SER A 213 -6.05 -15.66 -4.72
C SER A 213 -6.03 -16.70 -3.59
N GLU A 214 -5.27 -16.46 -2.51
CA GLU A 214 -5.27 -17.35 -1.34
C GLU A 214 -6.62 -17.35 -0.60
N LEU A 215 -7.33 -16.21 -0.53
CA LEU A 215 -8.67 -16.14 0.07
C LEU A 215 -9.71 -16.87 -0.80
N VAL A 216 -9.66 -16.70 -2.12
CA VAL A 216 -10.49 -17.46 -3.06
C VAL A 216 -10.21 -18.96 -2.90
N PHE A 217 -8.94 -19.36 -2.82
CA PHE A 217 -8.56 -20.75 -2.63
C PHE A 217 -9.07 -21.31 -1.31
N TYR A 218 -9.11 -20.50 -0.25
CA TYR A 218 -9.71 -20.86 1.02
C TYR A 218 -11.22 -21.13 0.91
N VAL A 219 -11.96 -20.26 0.21
CA VAL A 219 -13.41 -20.45 0.01
C VAL A 219 -13.71 -21.74 -0.75
N LEU A 220 -12.85 -22.09 -1.71
CA LEU A 220 -12.96 -23.34 -2.47
C LEU A 220 -12.61 -24.56 -1.62
N THR A 221 -11.45 -24.55 -0.95
CA THR A 221 -10.82 -25.79 -0.44
C THR A 221 -10.61 -25.83 1.08
N GLY A 222 -10.94 -24.75 1.78
CA GLY A 222 -10.73 -24.59 3.22
C GLY A 222 -9.28 -24.23 3.59
N LEU A 223 -8.92 -24.46 4.86
CA LEU A 223 -7.60 -24.10 5.36
C LEU A 223 -6.51 -24.96 4.68
N ARG A 224 -5.55 -24.27 4.08
CA ARG A 224 -4.34 -24.86 3.48
C ARG A 224 -3.13 -24.01 3.84
N GLY A 225 -1.93 -24.54 3.65
CA GLY A 225 -0.71 -23.72 3.63
C GLY A 225 -0.55 -23.05 2.27
N LYS A 226 0.11 -21.90 2.21
CA LYS A 226 0.43 -21.27 0.92
C LYS A 226 1.37 -22.18 0.12
N SER A 227 0.95 -22.49 -1.10
CA SER A 227 1.75 -23.23 -2.07
C SER A 227 1.69 -22.55 -3.43
N ASN A 228 2.86 -22.19 -3.97
CA ASN A 228 2.92 -21.59 -5.31
C ASN A 228 2.39 -22.55 -6.38
N SER A 229 2.67 -23.85 -6.27
CA SER A 229 2.14 -24.83 -7.22
C SER A 229 0.61 -24.96 -7.10
N ALA A 230 0.05 -24.87 -5.90
CA ALA A 230 -1.40 -24.90 -5.71
C ALA A 230 -2.07 -23.66 -6.31
N LEU A 231 -1.48 -22.47 -6.15
CA LEU A 231 -1.96 -21.26 -6.81
C LEU A 231 -1.78 -21.36 -8.34
N ASP A 232 -0.68 -21.90 -8.82
CA ASP A 232 -0.45 -22.09 -10.27
C ASP A 232 -1.46 -23.08 -10.88
N SER A 233 -1.83 -24.14 -10.15
CA SER A 233 -2.91 -25.06 -10.53
C SER A 233 -4.27 -24.38 -10.49
N LEU A 234 -4.59 -23.66 -9.41
CA LEU A 234 -5.85 -22.92 -9.31
C LEU A 234 -6.08 -21.99 -10.51
N TYR A 235 -5.06 -21.23 -10.92
CA TYR A 235 -5.15 -20.37 -12.11
C TYR A 235 -5.33 -21.17 -13.41
N ARG A 236 -4.65 -22.30 -13.54
CA ARG A 236 -4.72 -23.15 -14.74
C ARG A 236 -6.07 -23.82 -14.90
N ASP A 237 -6.58 -24.38 -13.81
CA ASP A 237 -7.78 -25.21 -13.79
C ASP A 237 -9.05 -24.37 -13.99
N HIS A 238 -8.99 -23.07 -13.67
CA HIS A 238 -10.11 -22.12 -13.79
C HIS A 238 -9.84 -20.94 -14.75
N ASP A 239 -8.92 -21.10 -15.71
CA ASP A 239 -8.66 -20.04 -16.70
C ASP A 239 -9.85 -19.91 -17.67
N LEU A 240 -10.23 -20.98 -18.36
CA LEU A 240 -11.28 -20.90 -19.39
C LEU A 240 -12.70 -20.76 -18.81
N ALA A 241 -12.98 -21.41 -17.69
CA ALA A 241 -14.28 -21.39 -17.03
C ALA A 241 -14.10 -21.54 -15.52
N PHE A 242 -14.89 -20.78 -14.76
CA PHE A 242 -14.94 -20.87 -13.31
C PHE A 242 -16.40 -20.93 -12.84
N PRO A 243 -17.05 -22.11 -12.87
CA PRO A 243 -18.47 -22.25 -12.56
C PRO A 243 -18.87 -21.70 -11.17
N GLU A 244 -17.97 -21.79 -10.19
CA GLU A 244 -18.17 -21.32 -8.82
C GLU A 244 -17.97 -19.79 -8.66
N ARG A 245 -17.66 -19.06 -9.75
CA ARG A 245 -17.29 -17.63 -9.73
C ARG A 245 -18.22 -16.78 -8.87
N ASP A 246 -19.53 -16.85 -9.11
CA ASP A 246 -20.49 -15.97 -8.45
C ASP A 246 -20.68 -16.32 -6.97
N GLU A 247 -20.64 -17.61 -6.62
CA GLU A 247 -20.71 -18.05 -5.24
C GLU A 247 -19.45 -17.66 -4.46
N VAL A 248 -18.27 -17.89 -5.04
CA VAL A 248 -16.99 -17.45 -4.48
C VAL A 248 -16.97 -15.94 -4.27
N ALA A 249 -17.37 -15.17 -5.29
CA ALA A 249 -17.42 -13.72 -5.22
C ALA A 249 -18.34 -13.25 -4.08
N SER A 250 -19.52 -13.85 -3.97
CA SER A 250 -20.49 -13.55 -2.91
C SER A 250 -19.93 -13.84 -1.52
N ARG A 251 -19.33 -15.03 -1.31
CA ARG A 251 -18.75 -15.43 -0.03
C ARG A 251 -17.55 -14.56 0.36
N VAL A 252 -16.64 -14.25 -0.57
CA VAL A 252 -15.48 -13.38 -0.32
C VAL A 252 -15.93 -11.96 0.03
N ARG A 253 -16.81 -11.33 -0.77
CA ARG A 253 -17.31 -9.96 -0.51
C ARG A 253 -18.02 -9.86 0.83
N ALA A 254 -18.89 -10.82 1.13
CA ALA A 254 -19.63 -10.84 2.38
C ALA A 254 -18.70 -10.98 3.60
N THR A 255 -17.63 -11.76 3.47
CA THR A 255 -16.63 -11.96 4.53
C THR A 255 -15.77 -10.71 4.71
N LEU A 256 -15.24 -10.13 3.62
CA LEU A 256 -14.43 -8.90 3.67
C LEU A 256 -15.22 -7.70 4.18
N LYS A 257 -16.50 -7.58 3.82
CA LYS A 257 -17.38 -6.55 4.38
C LYS A 257 -17.49 -6.67 5.90
N LYS A 258 -17.69 -7.88 6.43
CA LYS A 258 -17.75 -8.08 7.88
C LYS A 258 -16.41 -7.79 8.56
N LEU A 259 -15.29 -8.13 7.93
CA LEU A 259 -13.97 -7.74 8.43
C LEU A 259 -13.78 -6.22 8.44
N GLN A 260 -14.25 -5.51 7.41
CA GLN A 260 -14.23 -4.06 7.36
C GLN A 260 -15.01 -3.44 8.52
N GLU A 261 -16.21 -3.96 8.82
CA GLU A 261 -17.00 -3.54 9.98
C GLU A 261 -16.26 -3.80 11.30
N MET A 262 -15.59 -4.95 11.45
CA MET A 262 -14.84 -5.31 12.66
C MET A 262 -13.55 -4.51 12.87
N LEU A 263 -12.91 -4.08 11.78
CA LEU A 263 -11.63 -3.36 11.79
C LEU A 263 -11.80 -1.84 11.61
N ALA A 264 -13.03 -1.33 11.51
CA ALA A 264 -13.30 0.09 11.32
C ALA A 264 -12.89 0.94 12.55
N PRO A 265 -12.35 2.15 12.35
CA PRO A 265 -12.05 3.06 13.45
C PRO A 265 -13.33 3.47 14.19
N GLY A 266 -13.52 2.95 15.42
CA GLY A 266 -14.66 3.29 16.27
C GLY A 266 -15.64 2.16 16.56
N GLY A 267 -15.45 0.96 15.99
CA GLY A 267 -16.14 -0.24 16.44
C GLY A 267 -15.56 -0.77 17.77
N ASP A 268 -16.39 -1.37 18.61
CA ASP A 268 -16.02 -1.90 19.93
C ASP A 268 -15.07 -3.11 19.88
N SER A 269 -14.74 -3.65 18.70
CA SER A 269 -14.22 -5.02 18.62
C SER A 269 -12.69 -5.14 18.52
N ILE A 270 -11.96 -4.42 17.65
CA ILE A 270 -10.54 -4.70 17.41
C ILE A 270 -9.74 -3.45 16.99
N LYS A 271 -9.14 -2.73 17.94
CA LYS A 271 -8.10 -1.70 17.67
C LYS A 271 -6.69 -2.28 17.85
N TYR A 272 -6.22 -3.13 16.92
CA TYR A 272 -4.86 -3.67 17.02
C TYR A 272 -4.08 -3.66 15.69
N PRO A 273 -2.92 -2.99 15.63
CA PRO A 273 -2.04 -2.93 14.43
C PRO A 273 -1.56 -4.29 13.91
N LYS A 274 -1.67 -5.35 14.72
CA LYS A 274 -1.20 -6.71 14.39
C LYS A 274 -2.15 -7.47 13.45
N PHE A 275 -3.47 -7.20 13.50
CA PHE A 275 -4.46 -7.86 12.62
C PHE A 275 -4.43 -7.35 11.19
N GLY A 276 -3.78 -6.21 10.98
CA GLY A 276 -3.41 -5.74 9.65
C GLY A 276 -2.50 -6.71 8.92
N LYS A 277 -1.66 -7.50 9.60
CA LYS A 277 -0.70 -8.39 8.93
C LYS A 277 -1.41 -9.54 8.22
N GLN A 278 -0.99 -9.82 6.99
CA GLN A 278 -1.54 -10.85 6.09
C GLN A 278 -1.84 -12.20 6.79
N GLY A 279 -0.92 -12.70 7.60
CA GLY A 279 -1.09 -13.99 8.29
C GLY A 279 -2.20 -14.00 9.35
N TRP A 280 -2.48 -12.88 10.00
CA TRP A 280 -3.61 -12.73 10.93
C TRP A 280 -4.91 -12.45 10.18
N LEU A 281 -4.83 -11.61 9.16
CA LEU A 281 -5.97 -11.26 8.31
C LEU A 281 -6.56 -12.49 7.61
N TYR A 282 -5.71 -13.39 7.11
CA TYR A 282 -6.14 -14.67 6.53
C TYR A 282 -6.95 -15.51 7.51
N VAL A 283 -6.51 -15.60 8.77
CA VAL A 283 -7.17 -16.42 9.78
C VAL A 283 -8.47 -15.78 10.25
N LEU A 284 -8.48 -14.45 10.40
CA LEU A 284 -9.72 -13.72 10.66
C LEU A 284 -10.73 -13.91 9.53
N PHE A 285 -10.28 -13.85 8.28
CA PHE A 285 -11.12 -14.16 7.12
C PHE A 285 -11.70 -15.57 7.22
N ALA A 286 -10.85 -16.57 7.49
CA ALA A 286 -11.27 -17.96 7.63
C ALA A 286 -12.35 -18.15 8.71
N ILE A 287 -12.17 -17.54 9.88
CA ILE A 287 -13.13 -17.58 10.99
C ILE A 287 -14.47 -16.94 10.60
N VAL A 288 -14.42 -15.73 10.01
CA VAL A 288 -15.63 -14.99 9.61
C VAL A 288 -16.36 -15.68 8.47
N HIS A 289 -15.61 -16.28 7.55
CA HIS A 289 -16.18 -17.06 6.46
C HIS A 289 -16.92 -18.30 7.00
N ASP A 290 -16.24 -19.15 7.79
CA ASP A 290 -16.81 -20.43 8.23
C ASP A 290 -17.98 -20.25 9.19
N SER A 291 -17.95 -19.22 10.02
CA SER A 291 -19.09 -18.88 10.89
C SER A 291 -20.32 -18.42 10.12
N LYS A 292 -20.15 -17.89 8.91
CA LYS A 292 -21.26 -17.41 8.06
C LYS A 292 -21.73 -18.46 7.05
N PHE A 293 -20.80 -19.21 6.46
CA PHE A 293 -21.08 -20.10 5.33
C PHE A 293 -20.85 -21.57 5.64
N GLY A 294 -20.17 -21.89 6.74
CA GLY A 294 -19.87 -23.27 7.14
C GLY A 294 -18.77 -23.89 6.29
N ASP A 295 -19.16 -24.73 5.34
CA ASP A 295 -18.25 -25.61 4.60
C ASP A 295 -17.65 -24.92 3.34
N PRO A 296 -16.42 -25.31 2.92
CA PRO A 296 -15.87 -24.91 1.61
C PRO A 296 -16.78 -25.32 0.45
N ILE A 297 -16.61 -24.68 -0.71
CA ILE A 297 -17.44 -24.98 -1.89
C ILE A 297 -17.13 -26.37 -2.46
N ASP A 298 -15.85 -26.76 -2.53
CA ASP A 298 -15.47 -28.11 -2.97
C ASP A 298 -15.82 -29.14 -1.86
N PRO A 299 -16.78 -30.05 -2.11
CA PRO A 299 -17.22 -31.02 -1.12
C PRO A 299 -16.18 -32.12 -0.84
N GLU A 300 -15.21 -32.36 -1.74
CA GLU A 300 -14.16 -33.37 -1.57
C GLU A 300 -12.95 -32.85 -0.78
N SER A 301 -12.90 -31.54 -0.52
CA SER A 301 -11.80 -30.90 0.18
C SER A 301 -11.77 -31.16 1.70
N GLN A 302 -10.60 -31.52 2.25
CA GLN A 302 -10.42 -31.76 3.69
C GLN A 302 -10.75 -30.53 4.56
N ARG A 303 -11.68 -30.70 5.52
CA ARG A 303 -11.99 -29.75 6.61
C ARG A 303 -10.80 -29.56 7.55
N GLN A 304 -10.64 -28.33 8.07
CA GLN A 304 -9.58 -28.02 9.03
C GLN A 304 -9.99 -27.07 10.17
N ILE A 305 -11.21 -26.51 10.15
CA ILE A 305 -11.74 -25.64 11.22
C ILE A 305 -12.94 -26.32 11.88
N ASP A 306 -12.95 -26.37 13.22
CA ASP A 306 -14.00 -27.04 13.99
C ASP A 306 -15.28 -26.19 14.03
N LYS A 307 -16.44 -26.80 13.74
CA LYS A 307 -17.76 -26.15 13.55
C LYS A 307 -18.34 -25.43 14.79
N GLY A 308 -17.63 -25.44 15.92
CA GLY A 308 -18.10 -24.89 17.21
C GLY A 308 -17.76 -23.43 17.47
N PHE A 309 -17.18 -22.70 16.51
CA PHE A 309 -16.74 -21.33 16.76
C PHE A 309 -17.88 -20.31 16.68
N ASN A 310 -18.22 -19.72 17.83
CA ASN A 310 -19.18 -18.62 17.92
C ASN A 310 -18.46 -17.28 17.70
N LEU A 311 -18.81 -16.55 16.63
CA LEU A 311 -18.32 -15.19 16.36
C LEU A 311 -18.49 -14.24 17.56
N ASN A 312 -19.54 -14.42 18.36
CA ASN A 312 -19.79 -13.58 19.53
C ASN A 312 -18.75 -13.81 20.64
N ARG A 313 -17.89 -14.85 20.57
CA ARG A 313 -16.70 -14.96 21.43
C ARG A 313 -15.57 -14.01 21.03
N LEU A 314 -15.51 -13.55 19.78
CA LEU A 314 -14.65 -12.42 19.40
C LEU A 314 -15.21 -11.11 19.98
N GLU A 315 -16.54 -10.94 20.02
CA GLU A 315 -17.19 -9.76 20.63
C GLU A 315 -17.14 -9.79 22.18
N LEU A 316 -17.20 -10.97 22.81
CA LEU A 316 -17.01 -11.18 24.26
C LEU A 316 -15.53 -11.42 24.65
N GLY A 317 -14.61 -11.27 23.70
CA GLY A 317 -13.16 -11.34 23.88
C GLY A 317 -12.53 -10.07 24.45
N GLY A 318 -13.34 -9.06 24.81
CA GLY A 318 -12.94 -7.93 25.64
C GLY A 318 -12.48 -8.31 27.06
N ARG A 319 -12.40 -9.60 27.41
CA ARG A 319 -11.86 -10.08 28.70
C ARG A 319 -10.41 -10.57 28.68
N HIS A 320 -9.69 -10.45 27.57
CA HIS A 320 -8.23 -10.50 27.64
C HIS A 320 -7.61 -9.23 27.04
N ALA A 321 -7.52 -8.23 27.92
CA ALA A 321 -6.30 -7.46 28.14
C ALA A 321 -5.06 -8.38 28.37
N GLY A 322 -4.77 -9.23 27.38
CA GLY A 322 -3.67 -10.20 27.32
C GLY A 322 -2.85 -10.09 26.04
N LEU A 323 -3.20 -9.17 25.13
CA LEU A 323 -2.38 -8.85 23.94
C LEU A 323 -1.17 -7.94 24.25
N ALA A 324 -0.99 -7.60 25.53
CA ALA A 324 0.22 -7.03 26.14
C ALA A 324 1.08 -8.08 26.88
N GLY A 325 0.60 -9.32 27.02
CA GLY A 325 1.34 -10.45 27.60
C GLY A 325 2.22 -11.17 26.57
N ARG A 326 3.23 -11.92 27.05
CA ARG A 326 4.04 -12.80 26.19
C ARG A 326 3.10 -13.75 25.44
N LEU A 327 3.11 -13.67 24.11
CA LEU A 327 2.43 -14.63 23.25
C LEU A 327 2.95 -16.05 23.55
N PRO A 328 2.09 -17.09 23.49
CA PRO A 328 2.53 -18.49 23.59
C PRO A 328 3.67 -18.77 22.60
N GLU A 329 4.61 -19.63 22.98
CA GLU A 329 5.83 -19.87 22.18
C GLU A 329 5.51 -20.34 20.75
N GLU A 330 4.47 -21.15 20.57
CA GLU A 330 4.01 -21.60 19.25
C GLU A 330 3.40 -20.47 18.41
N VAL A 331 2.72 -19.50 19.03
CA VAL A 331 2.20 -18.32 18.35
C VAL A 331 3.34 -17.33 18.02
N LEU A 332 4.32 -17.19 18.92
CA LEU A 332 5.54 -16.43 18.66
C LEU A 332 6.33 -17.04 17.50
N LYS A 333 6.48 -18.36 17.47
CA LYS A 333 7.11 -19.10 16.37
C LYS A 333 6.32 -18.92 15.07
N ALA A 334 5.00 -18.95 15.11
CA ALA A 334 4.15 -18.63 13.95
C ALA A 334 4.29 -17.16 13.50
N THR A 335 4.66 -16.22 14.37
CA THR A 335 5.00 -14.83 13.97
C THR A 335 6.42 -14.66 13.43
N ARG A 336 7.34 -15.61 13.71
CA ARG A 336 8.76 -15.55 13.30
C ARG A 336 9.11 -16.49 12.14
N GLY A 337 8.34 -17.56 11.92
CA GLY A 337 8.52 -18.56 10.85
C GLY A 337 7.84 -18.17 9.55
N ALA A 338 7.80 -19.10 8.58
CA ALA A 338 7.12 -18.92 7.31
C ALA A 338 5.62 -18.65 7.55
N ALA A 339 5.23 -17.37 7.60
CA ALA A 339 3.94 -16.93 8.15
C ALA A 339 2.69 -17.51 7.48
N THR A 340 2.84 -18.28 6.40
CA THR A 340 1.78 -18.78 5.51
C THR A 340 1.68 -20.31 5.47
N ASP A 341 2.51 -21.06 6.19
CA ASP A 341 2.37 -22.52 6.29
C ASP A 341 1.11 -22.92 7.08
N VAL A 342 0.63 -24.14 6.86
CA VAL A 342 -0.63 -24.63 7.48
C VAL A 342 -0.55 -24.71 9.00
N GLY A 343 0.62 -25.05 9.56
CA GLY A 343 0.86 -25.10 11.00
C GLY A 343 0.80 -23.72 11.63
N SER A 344 1.46 -22.73 11.02
CA SER A 344 1.39 -21.32 11.44
C SER A 344 -0.04 -20.77 11.35
N ARG A 345 -0.79 -21.10 10.30
CA ARG A 345 -2.20 -20.72 10.17
C ARG A 345 -3.07 -21.35 11.25
N ARG A 346 -2.89 -22.65 11.50
CA ARG A 346 -3.62 -23.39 12.55
C ARG A 346 -3.30 -22.89 13.95
N ALA A 347 -2.05 -22.57 14.24
CA ALA A 347 -1.66 -22.00 15.54
C ALA A 347 -2.35 -20.67 15.82
N ARG A 348 -2.38 -19.76 14.83
CA ARG A 348 -3.11 -18.48 14.95
C ARG A 348 -4.62 -18.67 15.07
N LEU A 349 -5.17 -19.64 14.34
CA LEU A 349 -6.59 -20.00 14.42
C LEU A 349 -6.93 -20.48 15.83
N LEU A 350 -6.19 -21.45 16.37
CA LEU A 350 -6.39 -21.97 17.72
C LEU A 350 -6.25 -20.87 18.76
N TYR A 351 -5.29 -19.97 18.61
CA TYR A 351 -5.14 -18.82 19.51
C TYR A 351 -6.36 -17.90 19.51
N LEU A 352 -6.91 -17.56 18.34
CA LEU A 352 -8.12 -16.73 18.24
C LEU A 352 -9.39 -17.44 18.72
N VAL A 353 -9.41 -18.77 18.60
CA VAL A 353 -10.57 -19.60 18.96
C VAL A 353 -10.59 -19.96 20.45
N ASN A 354 -9.43 -20.25 21.05
CA ASN A 354 -9.31 -20.82 22.39
C ASN A 354 -8.62 -19.88 23.41
N GLY A 355 -7.98 -18.80 22.96
CA GLY A 355 -7.29 -17.85 23.83
C GLY A 355 -5.98 -18.35 24.45
N THR A 356 -5.48 -19.52 24.03
CA THR A 356 -4.24 -20.16 24.53
C THR A 356 -3.25 -20.49 23.44
#